data_AF-A0A5N6YLZ2-F1
#
_entry.id   AF-A0A5N6YLZ2-F1
#
_cell.length_a   1.000
_cell.length_b   1.000
_cell.length_c   1.000
_cell.angle_alpha   90.00
_cell.angle_beta   90.00
_cell.angle_gamma   90.00
#
_symmetry.space_group_name_H-M   'P 1'
#
loop_
_entity.id
_entity.type
_entity.pdbx_description
1 polymer ?
#
loop_
_entity_poly.entity_id
_entity_poly.type
_entity_poly.pdbx_seq_one_letter_code
_entity_poly.pdbx_strand_id
1 'polypeptide(L)'
;MWALFRMVLGLHDKFLQDEELPVQNPFQSSRAHPEDYYSGLRYHFNLAPGAQLPDVKLYLPVIRYGRSDADIALGLQRFMMSRHRGQYVDGYQRAMESINLRHKSGNGYRIQTYIACSFDQDGSLSLTSYLNPGVYLSSETVDV
;
A
#
# COMPACT_ATOMS: atom_id res chain seq x y z
N MET A 1 4.84 -1.75 13.80
CA MET A 1 4.27 -0.86 12.77
C MET A 1 5.33 -0.01 12.08
N TRP A 2 6.15 0.77 12.80
CA TRP A 2 7.17 1.63 12.17
C TRP A 2 8.16 0.92 11.23
N ALA A 3 8.64 -0.27 11.61
CA ALA A 3 9.52 -1.06 10.74
C ALA A 3 8.87 -1.40 9.38
N LEU A 4 7.54 -1.63 9.34
CA LEU A 4 6.82 -1.83 8.09
C LEU A 4 6.91 -0.58 7.21
N PHE A 5 6.62 0.60 7.78
CA PHE A 5 6.61 1.87 7.06
C PHE A 5 7.96 2.13 6.42
N ARG A 6 9.05 2.00 7.19
CA ARG A 6 10.42 2.17 6.64
C ARG A 6 10.71 1.20 5.50
N MET A 7 10.34 -0.07 5.64
CA MET A 7 10.61 -1.09 4.62
C MET A 7 9.79 -0.88 3.34
N VAL A 8 8.48 -0.63 3.44
CA VAL A 8 7.59 -0.54 2.27
C VAL A 8 7.66 0.81 1.55
N LEU A 9 8.04 1.88 2.26
CA LEU A 9 8.22 3.21 1.69
C LEU A 9 9.68 3.51 1.31
N GLY A 10 10.62 2.62 1.67
CA GLY A 10 12.05 2.84 1.42
C GLY A 10 12.64 4.02 2.18
N LEU A 11 12.14 4.31 3.38
CA LEU A 11 12.64 5.39 4.23
C LEU A 11 14.04 5.04 4.75
N HIS A 12 14.93 6.02 4.79
CA HIS A 12 16.26 5.84 5.36
C HIS A 12 16.20 5.64 6.88
N ASP A 13 17.24 5.03 7.46
CA ASP A 13 17.26 4.67 8.88
C ASP A 13 17.10 5.85 9.84
N LYS A 14 17.50 7.05 9.40
CA LYS A 14 17.41 8.31 10.16
C LYS A 14 16.07 9.04 10.04
N PHE A 15 15.13 8.53 9.24
CA PHE A 15 13.84 9.20 9.03
C PHE A 15 13.03 9.09 10.32
N LEU A 16 12.60 10.23 10.85
CA LEU A 16 11.87 10.30 12.13
C LEU A 16 10.37 10.01 11.91
N GLN A 17 9.68 9.62 12.99
CA GLN A 17 8.26 9.25 12.89
C GLN A 17 7.32 10.45 12.70
N ASP A 18 7.77 11.63 13.08
CA ASP A 18 7.08 12.91 13.01
C ASP A 18 7.43 13.72 11.75
N GLU A 19 8.38 13.23 10.93
CA GLU A 19 8.66 13.81 9.62
C GLU A 19 7.53 13.52 8.62
N GLU A 20 7.24 14.51 7.77
CA GLU A 20 6.23 14.36 6.70
C GLU A 20 6.69 13.32 5.66
N LEU A 21 5.82 12.37 5.33
CA LEU A 21 6.14 11.31 4.37
C LEU A 21 6.40 11.92 2.97
N PRO A 22 7.55 11.58 2.33
CA PRO A 22 7.88 12.13 1.03
C PRO A 22 6.95 11.57 -0.04
N VAL A 23 6.28 12.46 -0.76
CA VAL A 23 5.52 12.11 -1.97
C VAL A 23 6.50 11.67 -3.04
N GLN A 24 6.29 10.48 -3.61
CA GLN A 24 7.22 9.91 -4.58
C GLN A 24 6.93 10.40 -5.99
N ASN A 25 7.96 10.68 -6.78
CA ASN A 25 7.84 11.08 -8.19
C ASN A 25 8.14 9.87 -9.11
N PRO A 26 7.33 9.60 -10.15
CA PRO A 26 6.09 10.28 -10.50
C PRO A 26 4.88 9.67 -9.76
N PHE A 27 4.31 10.40 -8.81
CA PHE A 27 2.93 10.23 -8.39
C PHE A 27 2.09 11.23 -9.17
N GLN A 28 1.27 10.73 -10.08
CA GLN A 28 0.33 11.55 -10.84
C GLN A 28 -1.05 11.35 -10.25
N SER A 29 -1.46 12.28 -9.37
CA SER A 29 -2.78 12.23 -8.74
C SER A 29 -3.88 12.11 -9.79
N SER A 30 -3.80 12.89 -10.87
CA SER A 30 -4.75 12.92 -11.99
C SER A 30 -5.01 11.56 -12.63
N ARG A 31 -4.01 10.67 -12.65
CA ARG A 31 -4.21 9.29 -13.12
C ARG A 31 -5.07 8.53 -12.13
N ALA A 32 -4.82 8.64 -10.83
CA ALA A 32 -5.57 7.93 -9.80
C ALA A 32 -6.98 8.51 -9.54
N HIS A 33 -7.11 9.84 -9.44
CA HIS A 33 -8.34 10.60 -9.23
C HIS A 33 -8.07 12.11 -9.50
N PRO A 34 -9.04 12.93 -9.97
CA PRO A 34 -8.86 14.38 -10.14
C PRO A 34 -8.46 15.14 -8.86
N GLU A 35 -8.68 14.55 -7.68
CA GLU A 35 -8.28 15.06 -6.36
C GLU A 35 -7.29 14.07 -5.70
N ASP A 36 -6.32 14.56 -4.91
CA ASP A 36 -5.37 13.70 -4.19
C ASP A 36 -6.00 13.05 -2.94
N TYR A 37 -6.85 12.05 -3.14
CA TYR A 37 -7.42 11.26 -2.04
C TYR A 37 -6.40 10.36 -1.32
N TYR A 38 -5.17 10.27 -1.81
CA TYR A 38 -4.14 9.44 -1.21
C TYR A 38 -3.24 10.23 -0.24
N SER A 39 -3.50 11.53 -0.08
CA SER A 39 -2.79 12.38 0.89
C SER A 39 -3.09 11.98 2.33
N GLY A 40 -2.06 12.07 3.18
CA GLY A 40 -2.09 11.66 4.58
C GLY A 40 -2.16 10.13 4.81
N LEU A 41 -2.24 9.76 6.09
CA LEU A 41 -2.61 8.41 6.52
C LEU A 41 -4.11 8.38 6.78
N ARG A 42 -4.79 7.26 6.49
CA ARG A 42 -6.22 7.12 6.83
C ARG A 42 -6.42 6.16 7.99
N TYR A 43 -7.26 6.57 8.94
CA TYR A 43 -7.70 5.73 10.04
C TYR A 43 -9.16 5.34 9.81
N HIS A 44 -9.45 4.05 9.95
CA HIS A 44 -10.79 3.50 9.91
C HIS A 44 -11.14 3.01 11.30
N PHE A 45 -12.31 3.41 11.79
CA PHE A 45 -12.87 2.98 13.07
C PHE A 45 -14.17 2.24 12.81
N ASN A 46 -14.23 0.95 13.16
CA ASN A 46 -15.44 0.16 13.08
C ASN A 46 -16.18 0.23 14.43
N LEU A 47 -17.36 0.85 14.43
CA LEU A 47 -18.21 1.01 15.61
C LEU A 47 -19.30 -0.07 15.63
N ALA A 48 -18.91 -1.31 15.91
CA ALA A 48 -19.85 -2.44 15.89
C ALA A 48 -20.81 -2.40 17.10
N PRO A 49 -22.13 -2.65 16.91
CA PRO A 49 -23.07 -2.77 18.02
C PRO A 49 -22.63 -3.85 19.02
N GLY A 50 -22.61 -3.49 20.31
CA GLY A 50 -22.20 -4.39 21.40
C GLY A 50 -20.69 -4.50 21.63
N ALA A 51 -19.85 -3.90 20.77
CA ALA A 51 -18.42 -3.80 21.04
C ALA A 51 -18.14 -2.75 22.12
N GLN A 52 -17.24 -3.08 23.06
CA GLN A 52 -16.84 -2.14 24.11
C GLN A 52 -15.93 -1.02 23.58
N LEU A 53 -15.14 -1.32 22.53
CA LEU A 53 -14.21 -0.39 21.88
C LEU A 53 -14.29 -0.55 20.36
N PRO A 54 -13.95 0.49 19.58
CA PRO A 54 -13.85 0.40 18.12
C PRO A 54 -12.71 -0.52 17.66
N ASP A 55 -12.91 -1.27 16.58
CA ASP A 55 -11.78 -1.85 15.85
C ASP A 55 -11.12 -0.78 14.99
N VAL A 56 -9.79 -0.68 15.05
CA VAL A 56 -9.04 0.35 14.33
C VAL A 56 -8.19 -0.28 13.23
N LYS A 57 -8.27 0.30 12.02
CA LYS A 57 -7.35 -0.01 10.91
C LYS A 57 -6.65 1.25 10.43
N LEU A 58 -5.34 1.16 10.24
CA LEU A 58 -4.52 2.21 9.64
C LEU A 58 -4.24 1.85 8.18
N TYR A 59 -4.52 2.76 7.26
CA TYR A 59 -4.23 2.61 5.84
C TYR A 59 -3.02 3.48 5.47
N LEU A 60 -1.96 2.84 4.98
CA LEU A 60 -0.79 3.49 4.41
C LEU A 60 -0.93 3.54 2.87
N PRO A 61 -1.10 4.72 2.24
CA PRO A 61 -1.24 4.85 0.78
C PRO A 61 0.13 4.75 0.10
N VAL A 62 0.59 3.51 -0.09
CA VAL A 62 1.86 3.22 -0.77
C VAL A 62 1.86 3.62 -2.24
N ILE A 63 0.70 3.82 -2.87
CA ILE A 63 0.61 4.44 -4.19
C ILE A 63 1.18 5.87 -4.23
N ARG A 64 1.08 6.62 -3.13
CA ARG A 64 1.56 8.00 -3.02
C ARG A 64 2.99 8.09 -2.48
N TYR A 65 3.30 7.28 -1.46
CA TYR A 65 4.55 7.39 -0.71
C TYR A 65 5.58 6.30 -1.01
N GLY A 66 5.20 5.22 -1.70
CA GLY A 66 6.13 4.16 -2.10
C GLY A 66 6.87 4.52 -3.39
N ARG A 67 8.06 3.98 -3.61
CA ARG A 67 8.87 4.34 -4.78
C ARG A 67 8.37 3.69 -6.08
N SER A 68 8.08 2.40 -6.04
CA SER A 68 7.54 1.61 -7.15
C SER A 68 6.82 0.37 -6.60
N ASP A 69 5.97 -0.28 -7.39
CA ASP A 69 5.33 -1.54 -6.97
C ASP A 69 6.35 -2.63 -6.61
N ALA A 70 7.48 -2.68 -7.32
CA ALA A 70 8.57 -3.61 -7.05
C ALA A 70 9.24 -3.32 -5.70
N ASP A 71 9.54 -2.05 -5.40
CA ASP A 71 10.14 -1.65 -4.12
C ASP A 71 9.19 -1.91 -2.95
N ILE A 72 7.91 -1.58 -3.13
CA ILE A 72 6.87 -1.82 -2.11
C ILE A 72 6.73 -3.31 -1.83
N ALA A 73 6.64 -4.14 -2.89
CA ALA A 73 6.54 -5.59 -2.76
C ALA A 73 7.76 -6.17 -2.04
N LEU A 74 8.98 -5.77 -2.44
CA LEU A 74 10.21 -6.19 -1.79
C LEU A 74 10.26 -5.80 -0.31
N GLY A 75 9.86 -4.56 0.01
CA GLY A 75 9.76 -4.07 1.38
C GLY A 75 8.80 -4.91 2.22
N LEU A 76 7.62 -5.24 1.67
CA LEU A 76 6.63 -6.08 2.36
C LEU A 76 7.14 -7.51 2.55
N GLN A 77 7.81 -8.09 1.56
CA GLN A 77 8.41 -9.42 1.66
C GLN A 77 9.48 -9.48 2.76
N ARG A 78 10.38 -8.48 2.83
CA ARG A 78 11.37 -8.34 3.91
C ARG A 78 10.69 -8.22 5.28
N PHE A 79 9.62 -7.44 5.36
CA PHE A 79 8.84 -7.34 6.59
C PHE A 79 8.23 -8.69 6.99
N MET A 80 7.61 -9.43 6.06
CA MET A 80 7.06 -10.76 6.32
C MET A 80 8.13 -11.76 6.80
N MET A 81 9.30 -11.78 6.14
CA MET A 81 10.42 -12.62 6.57
C MET A 81 10.88 -12.28 7.99
N SER A 82 11.02 -10.99 8.32
CA SER A 82 11.40 -10.52 9.67
C SER A 82 10.39 -10.88 10.75
N ARG A 83 9.17 -11.27 10.36
CA ARG A 83 8.06 -11.64 11.25
C ARG A 83 7.75 -13.14 11.23
N HIS A 84 8.67 -13.97 10.73
CA HIS A 84 8.49 -15.42 10.60
C HIS A 84 7.26 -15.80 9.75
N ARG A 85 6.94 -14.97 8.75
CA ARG A 85 5.88 -15.19 7.75
C ARG A 85 6.46 -15.37 6.34
N GLY A 86 7.74 -15.74 6.25
CA GLY A 86 8.47 -15.89 4.99
C GLY A 86 7.86 -16.92 4.04
N GLN A 87 7.14 -17.92 4.55
CA GLN A 87 6.46 -18.95 3.76
C GLN A 87 5.41 -18.40 2.77
N TYR A 88 4.96 -17.15 2.93
CA TYR A 88 3.97 -16.52 2.03
C TYR A 88 4.60 -15.64 0.94
N VAL A 89 5.91 -15.37 1.01
CA VAL A 89 6.62 -14.44 0.11
C VAL A 89 6.46 -14.84 -1.35
N ASP A 90 6.74 -16.10 -1.69
CA ASP A 90 6.69 -16.57 -3.07
C ASP A 90 5.27 -16.53 -3.64
N GLY A 91 4.27 -16.84 -2.80
CA GLY A 91 2.86 -16.76 -3.18
C GLY A 91 2.43 -15.33 -3.47
N TYR A 92 2.86 -14.39 -2.63
CA TYR A 92 2.60 -12.96 -2.83
C TYR A 92 3.29 -12.43 -4.10
N GLN A 93 4.55 -12.80 -4.33
CA GLN A 93 5.29 -12.42 -5.54
C GLN A 93 4.56 -12.89 -6.82
N ARG A 94 4.15 -14.16 -6.88
CA ARG A 94 3.39 -14.70 -8.02
C ARG A 94 2.06 -13.97 -8.24
N ALA A 95 1.37 -13.57 -7.16
CA ALA A 95 0.13 -12.81 -7.27
C ALA A 95 0.37 -11.43 -7.88
N MET A 96 1.42 -10.72 -7.43
CA MET A 96 1.81 -9.41 -7.99
C MET A 96 2.20 -9.51 -9.46
N GLU A 97 3.00 -10.52 -9.84
CA GLU A 97 3.37 -10.79 -11.24
C GLU A 97 2.15 -11.07 -12.11
N SER A 98 1.23 -11.92 -11.63
CA SER A 98 0.00 -12.27 -12.34
C SER A 98 -0.91 -11.06 -12.58
N ILE A 99 -0.96 -10.12 -11.62
CA ILE A 99 -1.69 -8.87 -11.78
C ILE A 99 -0.97 -7.95 -12.76
N ASN A 100 0.36 -7.82 -12.64
CA ASN A 100 1.17 -6.99 -13.53
C ASN A 100 1.04 -7.38 -15.01
N LEU A 101 0.92 -8.68 -15.32
CA LEU A 101 0.67 -9.16 -16.69
C LEU A 101 -0.64 -8.63 -17.30
N ARG A 102 -1.62 -8.24 -16.47
CA ARG A 102 -2.90 -7.65 -16.92
C ARG A 102 -2.81 -6.13 -17.07
N HIS A 103 -1.85 -5.49 -16.42
CA HIS A 103 -1.60 -4.06 -16.59
C HIS A 103 -0.94 -3.82 -17.95
N LYS A 104 -1.71 -3.33 -18.91
CA LYS A 104 -1.17 -2.90 -20.21
C LYS A 104 -0.30 -1.65 -20.04
N SER A 105 0.71 -1.50 -20.90
CA SER A 105 1.43 -0.23 -21.04
C SER A 105 0.43 0.91 -21.26
N GLY A 106 0.47 1.94 -20.40
CA GLY A 106 -0.50 3.04 -20.39
C GLY A 106 -1.58 2.94 -19.31
N ASN A 107 -1.70 1.80 -18.61
CA ASN A 107 -2.47 1.75 -17.36
C ASN A 107 -1.66 2.48 -16.28
N GLY A 108 -1.82 3.81 -16.23
CA GLY A 108 -0.97 4.69 -15.45
C GLY A 108 -1.14 4.59 -13.92
N TYR A 109 -1.79 3.52 -13.44
CA TYR A 109 -2.04 3.25 -12.03
C TYR A 109 -1.06 2.20 -11.50
N ARG A 110 -0.60 2.38 -10.26
CA ARG A 110 0.16 1.36 -9.54
C ARG A 110 -0.73 0.18 -9.16
N ILE A 111 -0.12 -1.00 -9.04
CA ILE A 111 -0.79 -2.22 -8.59
C ILE A 111 -1.13 -2.09 -7.11
N GLN A 112 -0.17 -1.76 -6.25
CA GLN A 112 -0.40 -1.67 -4.82
C GLN A 112 -0.87 -0.27 -4.43
N THR A 113 -2.11 -0.16 -3.95
CA THR A 113 -2.72 1.12 -3.56
C THR A 113 -2.50 1.43 -2.09
N TYR A 114 -2.84 0.49 -1.21
CA TYR A 114 -2.69 0.59 0.24
C TYR A 114 -2.05 -0.65 0.83
N ILE A 115 -1.40 -0.45 1.97
CA ILE A 115 -1.18 -1.51 2.97
C ILE A 115 -1.94 -1.07 4.22
N ALA A 116 -2.92 -1.87 4.63
CA ALA A 116 -3.62 -1.65 5.89
C ALA A 116 -3.02 -2.49 7.01
N CYS A 117 -2.98 -1.91 8.20
CA CYS A 117 -2.59 -2.56 9.45
C CYS A 117 -3.76 -2.54 10.42
N SER A 118 -4.05 -3.67 11.04
CA SER A 118 -4.95 -3.76 12.19
C SER A 118 -4.35 -4.67 13.25
N PHE A 119 -4.92 -4.64 14.44
CA PHE A 119 -4.60 -5.61 15.48
C PHE A 119 -5.81 -6.50 15.70
N ASP A 120 -5.60 -7.80 15.70
CA ASP A 120 -6.65 -8.76 16.03
C ASP A 120 -6.84 -8.77 17.57
N GLN A 121 -7.88 -9.45 18.05
CA GLN A 121 -8.26 -9.45 19.48
C GLN A 121 -7.14 -9.98 20.40
N ASP A 122 -6.28 -10.86 19.89
CA ASP A 122 -5.12 -11.41 20.60
C ASP A 122 -3.89 -10.46 20.58
N GLY A 123 -4.04 -9.26 20.01
CA GLY A 123 -2.97 -8.28 19.85
C GLY A 123 -2.02 -8.57 18.68
N SER A 124 -2.29 -9.60 17.87
CA SER A 124 -1.48 -9.91 16.70
C SER A 124 -1.67 -8.87 15.59
N LEU A 125 -0.59 -8.54 14.89
CA LEU A 125 -0.62 -7.61 13.76
C LEU A 125 -1.18 -8.30 12.52
N SER A 126 -2.30 -7.81 12.02
CA SER A 126 -2.89 -8.22 10.76
C SER A 126 -2.57 -7.18 9.66
N LEU A 127 -2.14 -7.67 8.50
CA LEU A 127 -1.80 -6.83 7.34
C LEU A 127 -2.70 -7.19 6.16
N THR A 128 -3.18 -6.17 5.45
CA THR A 128 -3.99 -6.34 4.24
C THR A 128 -3.42 -5.50 3.10
N SER A 129 -3.16 -6.13 1.96
CA SER A 129 -2.70 -5.47 0.74
C SER A 129 -3.88 -5.17 -0.18
N TYR A 130 -4.02 -3.91 -0.60
CA TYR A 130 -5.06 -3.48 -1.54
C TYR A 130 -4.46 -3.34 -2.93
N LEU A 131 -4.90 -4.19 -3.86
CA LEU A 131 -4.34 -4.29 -5.20
C LEU A 131 -5.34 -3.78 -6.24
N ASN A 132 -4.89 -2.90 -7.12
CA ASN A 132 -5.60 -2.51 -8.32
C ASN A 132 -5.43 -3.62 -9.38
N PRO A 133 -6.52 -4.26 -9.83
CA PRO A 133 -6.46 -5.37 -10.78
C PRO A 133 -6.07 -4.96 -12.21
N GLY A 134 -5.98 -3.66 -12.51
CA GLY A 134 -5.51 -3.17 -13.81
C GLY A 134 -6.49 -3.39 -14.96
N VAL A 135 -7.78 -3.52 -14.66
CA VAL A 135 -8.82 -3.85 -15.65
C VAL A 135 -9.42 -2.63 -16.35
N TYR A 136 -9.27 -1.44 -15.76
CA TYR A 136 -9.72 -0.19 -16.35
C TYR A 136 -8.61 0.36 -17.24
N LEU A 137 -8.96 0.69 -18.49
CA LEU A 137 -8.10 1.48 -19.36
C LEU A 137 -8.37 2.95 -19.04
N SER A 138 -7.34 3.76 -18.78
CA SER A 138 -7.54 5.20 -18.82
C SER A 138 -7.88 5.55 -20.27
N SER A 139 -9.11 6.00 -20.51
CA SER A 139 -9.45 6.73 -21.71
C SER A 139 -8.81 8.12 -21.64
N GLU A 140 -7.49 8.20 -21.57
CA GLU A 140 -6.81 9.43 -21.97
C GLU A 140 -6.95 9.46 -23.49
N THR A 141 -7.92 10.26 -23.93
CA THR A 141 -7.95 10.84 -25.26
C THR A 141 -6.54 11.32 -25.58
N VAL A 142 -6.06 10.89 -26.74
CA VAL A 142 -4.88 11.45 -27.39
C VAL A 142 -5.20 12.91 -27.67
N ASP A 143 -4.84 13.81 -26.75
CA ASP A 143 -4.78 15.23 -27.08
C ASP A 143 -3.51 15.43 -27.91
N VAL A 144 -3.74 15.72 -29.19
CA VAL A 144 -2.77 16.14 -30.21
C VAL A 144 -2.32 17.57 -29.93
#